data_AF-A0A924VNJ8-F1
#
_entry.id   AF-A0A924VNJ8-F1
#
_cell.length_a   1.000
_cell.length_b   1.000
_cell.length_c   1.000
_cell.angle_alpha   90.00
_cell.angle_beta   90.00
_cell.angle_gamma   90.00
#
_symmetry.space_group_name_H-M   'P 1'
#
loop_
_entity.id
_entity.type
_entity.pdbx_description
1 polymer ?
#
loop_
_entity_poly.entity_id
_entity_poly.type
_entity_poly.pdbx_seq_one_letter_code
_entity_poly.pdbx_strand_id
1 'polypeptide(L)'
;MAAGSQFTSHVPLFDGMNRIPGGLMLIPLIIGSIVGTFAPSFLDLGNFTTALFRDSALPLIGILIFATGMQITLRTSGPVLATSGVLLLTKSIIPAGLVVLLGQFVGIEGILGVSILALLVSMDNSNGGIWLAFTGRYGRKQDRGAYIASAVNDGPFFSLL
;
A
#
# COMPACT_ATOMS: atom_id res chain seq x y z
N MET A 1 15.11 -7.99 -20.03
CA MET A 1 14.17 -8.48 -21.05
C MET A 1 14.06 -9.98 -20.87
N ALA A 2 13.06 -10.45 -20.12
CA ALA A 2 12.75 -11.86 -19.96
C ALA A 2 11.24 -11.98 -20.23
N ALA A 3 10.92 -12.75 -21.26
CA ALA A 3 9.58 -12.94 -21.77
C ALA A 3 8.64 -13.40 -20.65
N GLY A 4 7.52 -12.69 -20.49
CA GLY A 4 6.43 -13.12 -19.64
C GLY A 4 5.88 -14.43 -20.20
N SER A 5 6.10 -15.52 -19.49
CA SER A 5 5.35 -16.75 -19.68
C SER A 5 3.88 -16.39 -19.49
N GLN A 6 3.11 -16.42 -20.59
CA GLN A 6 1.67 -16.29 -20.55
C GLN A 6 1.12 -17.47 -19.74
N PHE A 7 0.85 -17.23 -18.46
CA PHE A 7 -0.01 -18.12 -17.68
C PHE A 7 -1.41 -17.99 -18.26
N THR A 8 -1.75 -18.84 -19.23
CA THR A 8 -3.13 -19.05 -19.65
C THR A 8 -3.80 -19.85 -18.55
N SER A 9 -4.56 -19.20 -17.68
CA SER A 9 -5.34 -19.95 -16.71
C SER A 9 -6.51 -20.62 -17.43
N HIS A 10 -6.87 -21.83 -17.01
CA HIS A 10 -8.08 -22.49 -17.51
C HIS A 10 -9.38 -21.80 -17.03
N VAL A 11 -9.29 -20.71 -16.25
CA VAL A 11 -10.42 -20.03 -15.62
C VAL A 11 -10.50 -18.58 -16.13
N PRO A 12 -11.57 -18.21 -16.87
CA PRO A 12 -11.67 -16.90 -17.54
C PRO A 12 -11.62 -15.70 -16.58
N LEU A 13 -11.88 -15.93 -15.29
CA LEU A 13 -11.80 -14.92 -14.24
C LEU A 13 -10.37 -14.42 -13.99
N PHE A 14 -9.39 -15.32 -13.92
CA PHE A 14 -8.00 -14.95 -13.61
C PHE A 14 -7.34 -14.20 -14.77
N ASP A 15 -7.60 -14.62 -16.00
CA ASP A 15 -7.14 -13.90 -17.19
C ASP A 15 -7.82 -12.52 -17.32
N GLY A 16 -9.09 -12.41 -16.92
CA GLY A 16 -9.81 -11.14 -16.83
C GLY A 16 -9.20 -10.18 -15.81
N MET A 17 -8.87 -10.66 -14.60
CA MET A 17 -8.23 -9.84 -13.56
C MET A 17 -6.82 -9.38 -13.96
N ASN A 18 -6.08 -10.21 -14.70
CA ASN A 18 -4.72 -9.88 -15.16
C ASN A 18 -4.67 -8.81 -16.27
N ARG A 19 -5.80 -8.47 -16.91
CA ARG A 19 -5.86 -7.33 -17.83
C ARG A 19 -5.60 -6.00 -17.12
N ILE A 20 -5.99 -5.88 -15.85
CA ILE A 20 -5.81 -4.66 -15.07
C ILE A 20 -4.48 -4.74 -14.31
N PRO A 21 -3.59 -3.73 -14.39
CA PRO A 21 -2.39 -3.67 -13.56
C PRO A 21 -2.76 -3.65 -12.07
N GLY A 22 -2.29 -4.65 -11.33
CA GLY A 22 -2.70 -4.86 -9.95
C GLY A 22 -4.14 -5.33 -9.77
N GLY A 23 -4.82 -5.79 -10.83
CA GLY A 23 -6.22 -6.24 -10.78
C GLY A 23 -6.48 -7.33 -9.74
N LEU A 24 -5.51 -8.22 -9.51
CA LEU A 24 -5.59 -9.24 -8.47
C LEU A 24 -5.70 -8.68 -7.04
N MET A 25 -5.29 -7.45 -6.79
CA MET A 25 -5.41 -6.77 -5.49
C MET A 25 -6.50 -5.70 -5.51
N LEU A 26 -6.60 -4.93 -6.59
CA LEU A 26 -7.57 -3.85 -6.75
C LEU A 26 -9.02 -4.36 -6.81
N ILE A 27 -9.26 -5.45 -7.54
CA ILE A 27 -10.61 -5.99 -7.73
C ILE A 27 -11.19 -6.52 -6.41
N PRO A 28 -10.46 -7.35 -5.62
CA PRO A 28 -10.92 -7.74 -4.29
C PRO A 28 -11.16 -6.54 -3.36
N LEU A 29 -10.32 -5.50 -3.43
CA LEU A 29 -10.48 -4.31 -2.58
C LEU A 29 -11.76 -3.53 -2.90
N ILE A 30 -12.08 -3.35 -4.19
CA ILE A 30 -13.33 -2.70 -4.62
C ILE A 30 -14.55 -3.55 -4.25
N ILE A 31 -14.49 -4.87 -4.46
CA ILE A 31 -15.60 -5.76 -4.07
C ILE A 31 -15.79 -5.71 -2.54
N GLY A 32 -14.71 -5.79 -1.78
CA GLY A 32 -14.73 -5.70 -0.32
C GLY A 32 -15.33 -4.37 0.17
N SER A 33 -14.98 -3.25 -0.46
CA SER A 33 -15.55 -1.94 -0.10
C SER A 33 -17.04 -1.83 -0.44
N ILE A 34 -17.48 -2.37 -1.58
CA ILE A 34 -18.90 -2.42 -1.96
C ILE A 34 -19.68 -3.27 -0.97
N VAL A 35 -19.21 -4.47 -0.64
CA VAL A 35 -19.86 -5.36 0.34
C VAL A 35 -19.88 -4.72 1.72
N GLY A 36 -18.78 -4.11 2.16
CA GLY A 36 -18.71 -3.40 3.44
C GLY A 36 -19.65 -2.20 3.51
N THR A 37 -19.92 -1.53 2.38
CA THR A 37 -20.80 -0.35 2.32
C THR A 37 -22.28 -0.73 2.25
N PHE A 38 -22.66 -1.68 1.38
CA PHE A 38 -24.07 -1.99 1.10
C PHE A 38 -24.59 -3.23 1.84
N ALA A 39 -23.72 -4.11 2.33
CA ALA A 39 -24.09 -5.33 3.04
C ALA A 39 -23.18 -5.60 4.26
N PRO A 40 -23.03 -4.65 5.21
CA PRO A 40 -22.15 -4.83 6.37
C PRO A 40 -22.55 -6.03 7.24
N SER A 41 -23.85 -6.33 7.32
CA SER A 41 -24.38 -7.49 8.06
C SER A 41 -23.85 -8.83 7.53
N PHE A 42 -23.43 -8.91 6.26
CA PHE A 42 -22.80 -10.11 5.71
C PHE A 42 -21.44 -10.39 6.34
N LEU A 43 -20.68 -9.34 6.66
CA LEU A 43 -19.39 -9.43 7.35
C LEU A 43 -19.57 -9.75 8.85
N ASP A 44 -20.78 -9.56 9.38
CA ASP A 44 -21.16 -9.78 10.78
C ASP A 44 -21.93 -11.09 11.01
N LEU A 45 -21.93 -12.00 10.02
CA LEU A 45 -22.56 -13.32 10.15
C LEU A 45 -21.96 -14.16 11.32
N GLY A 46 -20.80 -13.77 11.83
CA GLY A 46 -20.09 -14.44 12.92
C GLY A 46 -19.10 -15.51 12.44
N ASN A 47 -18.41 -16.10 13.42
CA ASN A 47 -17.46 -17.21 13.22
C ASN A 47 -16.36 -16.86 12.20
N PHE A 48 -16.08 -17.73 11.23
CA PHE A 48 -14.99 -17.56 10.26
C PHE A 48 -15.14 -16.32 9.36
N THR A 49 -16.36 -15.92 9.00
CA THR A 49 -16.57 -14.78 8.10
C THR A 49 -16.15 -13.48 8.78
N THR A 50 -16.59 -13.23 10.01
CA THR A 50 -16.20 -12.04 10.76
C THR A 50 -14.72 -12.07 11.15
N ALA A 51 -14.23 -13.22 11.61
CA ALA A 51 -12.82 -13.39 11.96
C ALA A 51 -11.89 -13.10 10.77
N LEU A 52 -12.24 -13.56 9.57
CA LEU A 52 -11.43 -13.36 8.37
C LEU A 52 -11.62 -11.96 7.77
N PHE A 53 -12.84 -11.48 7.58
CA PHE A 53 -13.08 -10.27 6.79
C PHE A 53 -13.16 -8.98 7.61
N ARG A 54 -13.46 -9.05 8.91
CA ARG A 54 -13.54 -7.87 9.80
C ARG A 54 -12.31 -7.73 10.69
N ASP A 55 -11.89 -8.81 11.36
CA ASP A 55 -10.89 -8.70 12.44
C ASP A 55 -9.44 -8.98 11.99
N SER A 56 -9.25 -9.65 10.84
CA SER A 56 -7.91 -10.12 10.44
C SER A 56 -7.07 -9.15 9.60
N ALA A 57 -7.55 -7.94 9.31
CA ALA A 57 -6.84 -7.00 8.44
C ALA A 57 -5.37 -6.75 8.86
N LEU A 58 -5.12 -6.36 10.11
CA LEU A 58 -3.76 -6.13 10.62
C LEU A 58 -2.93 -7.43 10.70
N PRO A 59 -3.45 -8.57 11.21
CA PRO A 59 -2.75 -9.85 11.14
C PRO A 59 -2.32 -10.27 9.72
N LEU A 60 -3.22 -10.15 8.73
CA LEU A 60 -2.91 -10.49 7.33
C LEU A 60 -1.86 -9.57 6.73
N ILE A 61 -1.89 -8.27 7.06
CA ILE A 61 -0.83 -7.33 6.68
C ILE A 61 0.50 -7.73 7.33
N GLY A 62 0.49 -8.15 8.61
CA GLY A 62 1.68 -8.66 9.29
C GLY A 62 2.29 -9.88 8.59
N ILE A 63 1.46 -10.84 8.19
CA ILE A 63 1.90 -12.02 7.41
C ILE A 63 2.45 -11.58 6.04
N LEU A 64 1.81 -10.63 5.36
CA LEU A 64 2.28 -10.10 4.08
C LEU A 64 3.65 -9.44 4.21
N ILE A 65 3.86 -8.59 5.22
CA ILE A 65 5.15 -7.95 5.50
C ILE A 65 6.21 -9.01 5.79
N PHE A 66 5.90 -10.01 6.62
CA PHE A 66 6.82 -11.09 6.95
C PHE A 66 7.21 -11.91 5.71
N ALA A 67 6.22 -12.33 4.91
CA ALA A 67 6.45 -13.08 3.67
C ALA A 67 7.22 -12.25 2.62
N THR A 68 7.00 -10.94 2.57
CA THR A 68 7.77 -10.03 1.72
C THR A 68 9.20 -9.87 2.22
N GLY A 69 9.40 -9.78 3.54
CA GLY A 69 10.71 -9.71 4.18
C GLY A 69 11.57 -10.95 3.94
N MET A 70 10.97 -12.15 4.01
CA MET A 70 11.67 -13.41 3.72
C MET A 70 12.22 -13.51 2.29
N GLN A 71 11.69 -12.74 1.33
CA GLN A 71 12.18 -12.72 -0.05
C GLN A 71 13.47 -11.90 -0.21
N ILE A 72 13.90 -11.14 0.81
CA ILE A 72 15.09 -10.30 0.77
C ILE A 72 16.29 -11.07 1.33
N THR A 73 17.30 -11.29 0.49
CA THR A 73 18.57 -11.92 0.88
C THR A 73 19.63 -10.86 1.22
N LEU A 74 20.64 -11.18 2.04
CA LEU A 74 21.76 -10.28 2.41
C LEU A 74 22.44 -9.58 1.22
N ARG A 75 22.53 -10.27 0.08
CA ARG A 75 23.11 -9.72 -1.16
C ARG A 75 22.23 -8.65 -1.83
N THR A 76 20.92 -8.69 -1.58
CA THR A 76 19.94 -7.73 -2.09
C THR A 76 19.57 -6.64 -1.07
N SER A 77 19.94 -6.81 0.21
CA SER A 77 19.58 -5.91 1.30
C SER A 77 20.12 -4.49 1.13
N GLY A 78 21.38 -4.32 0.70
CA GLY A 78 21.98 -2.99 0.53
C GLY A 78 21.21 -2.09 -0.45
N PRO A 79 21.01 -2.52 -1.70
CA PRO A 79 20.22 -1.76 -2.68
C PRO A 79 18.75 -1.56 -2.28
N VAL A 80 18.13 -2.55 -1.61
CA VAL A 80 16.76 -2.44 -1.11
C VAL A 80 16.68 -1.37 -0.02
N LEU A 81 17.56 -1.40 0.98
CA LEU A 81 17.60 -0.41 2.06
C LEU A 81 17.90 1.00 1.54
N ALA A 82 18.81 1.15 0.58
CA ALA A 82 19.08 2.44 -0.05
C ALA A 82 17.83 2.99 -0.76
N THR A 83 17.12 2.13 -1.51
CA THR A 83 15.89 2.52 -2.20
C THR A 83 14.77 2.85 -1.21
N SER A 84 14.59 2.04 -0.16
CA SER A 84 13.63 2.29 0.92
C SER A 84 13.93 3.60 1.65
N GLY A 85 15.19 3.86 2.00
CA GLY A 85 15.60 5.06 2.71
C GLY A 85 15.40 6.33 1.87
N VAL A 86 15.80 6.30 0.61
CA VAL A 86 15.54 7.42 -0.32
C VAL A 86 14.05 7.64 -0.50
N LEU A 87 13.26 6.57 -0.66
CA LEU A 87 11.81 6.67 -0.81
C LEU A 87 11.15 7.26 0.43
N LEU A 88 11.52 6.80 1.64
CA LEU A 88 11.05 7.34 2.92
C LEU A 88 11.36 8.83 3.04
N LEU A 89 12.62 9.21 2.88
CA LEU A 89 13.05 10.60 3.02
C LEU A 89 12.37 11.51 2.01
N THR A 90 12.31 11.08 0.75
CA THR A 90 11.70 11.86 -0.33
C THR A 90 10.19 12.01 -0.12
N LYS A 91 9.51 10.93 0.30
CA LYS A 91 8.08 10.91 0.61
C LYS A 91 7.73 11.80 1.80
N SER A 92 8.60 11.91 2.81
CA SER A 92 8.31 12.74 3.98
C SER A 92 8.71 14.20 3.77
N ILE A 93 9.91 14.45 3.23
CA ILE A 93 10.47 15.82 3.14
C ILE A 93 9.79 16.65 2.06
N ILE A 94 9.52 16.09 0.88
CA ILE A 94 8.95 16.87 -0.24
C ILE A 94 7.53 17.35 0.08
N PRO A 95 6.58 16.49 0.51
CA PRO A 95 5.25 16.93 0.89
C PRO A 95 5.26 17.86 2.10
N ALA A 96 6.06 17.57 3.13
CA ALA A 96 6.19 18.47 4.28
C ALA A 96 6.66 19.87 3.86
N GLY A 97 7.69 19.96 3.00
CA GLY A 97 8.18 21.22 2.47
C GLY A 97 7.13 21.97 1.65
N LEU A 98 6.43 21.27 0.74
CA LEU A 98 5.37 21.86 -0.07
C LEU A 98 4.21 22.38 0.79
N VAL A 99 3.78 21.61 1.79
CA VAL A 99 2.67 21.97 2.66
C VAL A 99 3.03 23.13 3.60
N VAL A 100 4.26 23.17 4.13
CA VAL A 100 4.76 24.30 4.93
C VAL A 100 4.85 25.57 4.08
N LEU A 101 5.36 25.47 2.85
CA LEU A 101 5.42 26.60 1.92
C LEU A 101 4.02 27.12 1.59
N LEU A 102 3.10 26.23 1.23
CA LEU A 102 1.69 26.60 1.01
C LEU A 102 1.11 27.28 2.26
N GLY A 103 1.49 26.78 3.43
CA GLY A 103 1.03 27.30 4.70
C GLY A 103 1.48 28.70 5.04
N GLN A 104 2.63 29.14 4.53
CA GLN A 104 3.09 30.51 4.65
C GLN A 104 2.20 31.50 3.89
N PHE A 105 1.54 31.05 2.81
CA PHE A 105 0.66 31.90 2.00
C PHE A 105 -0.80 31.88 2.47
N VAL A 106 -1.28 30.75 2.98
CA VAL A 106 -2.71 30.53 3.23
C VAL A 106 -3.06 30.48 4.73
N GLY A 107 -2.10 30.21 5.61
CA GLY A 107 -2.35 30.04 7.04
C GLY A 107 -3.04 28.71 7.38
N ILE A 108 -3.16 28.40 8.68
CA ILE A 108 -3.55 27.07 9.22
C ILE A 108 -4.90 26.56 8.69
N GLU A 109 -5.84 27.46 8.40
CA GLU A 109 -7.17 27.12 7.85
C GLU A 109 -7.09 26.52 6.44
N GLY A 110 -5.98 26.74 5.73
CA GLY A 110 -5.70 26.14 4.43
C GLY A 110 -6.66 26.63 3.33
N ILE A 111 -6.78 25.84 2.26
CA ILE A 111 -7.48 26.24 1.04
C ILE A 111 -8.82 25.51 0.97
N LEU A 112 -9.89 26.24 0.61
CA LEU A 112 -11.21 25.65 0.32
C LEU A 112 -11.80 24.82 1.47
N GLY A 113 -11.49 25.17 2.72
CA GLY A 113 -11.94 24.46 3.93
C GLY A 113 -11.13 23.20 4.29
N VAL A 114 -10.04 22.92 3.56
CA VAL A 114 -9.08 21.86 3.91
C VAL A 114 -7.90 22.49 4.62
N SER A 115 -7.72 22.15 5.90
CA SER A 115 -6.59 22.65 6.69
C SER A 115 -5.26 22.16 6.13
N ILE A 116 -4.19 22.91 6.42
CA ILE A 116 -2.81 22.51 6.09
C ILE A 116 -2.48 21.13 6.66
N LEU A 117 -2.96 20.84 7.88
CA LEU A 117 -2.71 19.55 8.52
C LEU A 117 -3.44 18.42 7.80
N ALA A 118 -4.69 18.64 7.36
CA ALA A 118 -5.41 17.68 6.54
C ALA A 118 -4.72 17.45 5.19
N LEU A 119 -4.18 18.50 4.57
CA LEU A 119 -3.36 18.38 3.35
C LEU A 119 -2.11 17.54 3.61
N LEU A 120 -1.37 17.80 4.70
CA LEU A 120 -0.18 17.03 5.06
C LEU A 120 -0.48 15.54 5.23
N VAL A 121 -1.50 15.21 6.02
CA VAL A 121 -1.91 13.82 6.28
C VAL A 121 -2.36 13.13 5.00
N SER A 122 -3.09 13.84 4.12
CA SER A 122 -3.53 13.28 2.84
C SER A 122 -2.38 12.95 1.89
N MET A 123 -1.32 13.77 1.89
CA MET A 123 -0.15 13.56 1.03
C MET A 123 0.80 12.49 1.57
N ASP A 124 0.86 12.31 2.89
CA ASP A 124 1.77 11.34 3.51
C ASP A 124 1.19 9.91 3.53
N ASN A 125 -0.12 9.75 3.29
CA ASN A 125 -0.75 8.45 3.24
C ASN A 125 -0.29 7.64 2.00
N SER A 126 0.26 6.46 2.25
CA SER A 126 0.63 5.49 1.20
C SER A 126 -0.18 4.20 1.30
N ASN A 127 -0.44 3.57 0.16
CA ASN A 127 -1.02 2.23 0.10
C ASN A 127 0.03 1.22 -0.38
N GLY A 128 0.66 0.54 0.58
CA GLY A 128 1.68 -0.45 0.28
C GLY A 128 1.15 -1.70 -0.44
N GLY A 129 -0.16 -2.00 -0.37
CA GLY A 129 -0.78 -3.07 -1.15
C GLY A 129 -0.79 -2.77 -2.65
N ILE A 130 -1.20 -1.55 -3.03
CA ILE A 130 -1.13 -1.10 -4.43
C ILE A 130 0.32 -1.01 -4.90
N TRP A 131 1.25 -0.56 -4.04
CA TRP A 131 2.67 -0.56 -4.35
C TRP A 131 3.19 -1.95 -4.74
N LEU A 132 2.89 -2.98 -3.94
CA LEU A 132 3.28 -4.36 -4.24
C LEU A 132 2.65 -4.87 -5.54
N ALA A 133 1.40 -4.47 -5.83
CA ALA A 133 0.72 -4.82 -7.06
C ALA A 133 1.42 -4.27 -8.32
N PHE A 134 1.81 -2.99 -8.29
CA PHE A 134 2.51 -2.34 -9.41
C PHE A 134 3.97 -2.77 -9.52
N THR A 135 4.70 -2.82 -8.41
CA THR A 135 6.11 -3.25 -8.40
C THR A 135 6.26 -4.75 -8.68
N GLY A 136 5.24 -5.55 -8.38
CA GLY A 136 5.16 -6.95 -8.82
C GLY A 136 5.10 -7.11 -10.33
N ARG A 137 4.36 -6.22 -11.03
CA ARG A 137 4.14 -6.30 -12.49
C ARG A 137 5.18 -5.54 -13.31
N TYR A 138 5.60 -4.36 -12.85
CA TYR A 138 6.46 -3.44 -13.61
C TYR A 138 7.79 -3.12 -12.90
N GLY A 139 7.90 -3.46 -11.62
CA GLY A 139 9.05 -3.10 -10.80
C GLY A 139 10.16 -4.15 -10.79
N ARG A 140 11.32 -3.72 -10.30
CA ARG A 140 12.48 -4.60 -10.03
C ARG A 140 12.34 -5.23 -8.65
N LYS A 141 13.22 -6.19 -8.35
CA LYS A 141 13.28 -6.84 -7.02
C LYS A 141 13.52 -5.83 -5.90
N GLN A 142 14.31 -4.78 -6.17
CA GLN A 142 14.56 -3.70 -5.22
C GLN A 142 13.31 -2.88 -4.94
N ASP A 143 12.53 -2.56 -5.98
CA ASP A 143 11.31 -1.74 -5.87
C ASP A 143 10.21 -2.50 -5.08
N ARG A 144 10.12 -3.82 -5.24
CA ARG A 144 9.27 -4.68 -4.40
C ARG A 144 9.74 -4.72 -2.94
N GLY A 145 11.05 -4.90 -2.73
CA GLY A 145 11.64 -4.89 -1.38
C GLY A 145 11.52 -3.54 -0.67
N ALA A 146 11.38 -2.45 -1.44
CA ALA A 146 11.15 -1.12 -0.91
C ALA A 146 9.79 -0.96 -0.22
N TYR A 147 8.88 -1.95 -0.30
CA TYR A 147 7.66 -2.00 0.51
C TYR A 147 7.92 -1.87 2.03
N ILE A 148 9.11 -2.26 2.50
CA ILE A 148 9.54 -2.04 3.89
C ILE A 148 9.48 -0.55 4.27
N ALA A 149 9.74 0.37 3.33
CA ALA A 149 9.54 1.80 3.56
C ALA A 149 8.10 2.12 3.99
N SER A 150 7.11 1.64 3.23
CA SER A 150 5.69 1.81 3.57
C SER A 150 5.37 1.16 4.91
N ALA A 151 5.91 -0.03 5.19
CA ALA A 151 5.68 -0.70 6.48
C ALA A 151 6.29 0.03 7.69
N VAL A 152 7.43 0.72 7.50
CA VAL A 152 8.03 1.56 8.55
C VAL A 152 7.24 2.85 8.74
N ASN A 153 6.79 3.48 7.64
CA ASN A 153 5.98 4.69 7.65
C ASN A 153 4.58 4.51 8.23
N ASP A 154 3.86 3.50 7.74
CA ASP A 154 2.46 3.23 8.06
C ASP A 154 2.33 2.27 9.26
N GLY A 155 3.45 1.74 9.75
CA GLY A 155 3.54 0.90 10.94
C GLY A 155 3.76 1.70 12.22
N PRO A 156 3.79 1.03 13.39
CA PRO A 156 3.91 1.70 14.68
C PRO A 156 5.28 2.39 14.87
N PHE A 157 6.27 2.14 14.02
CA PHE A 157 7.66 2.54 14.27
C PHE A 157 7.91 4.05 14.24
N PHE A 158 7.33 4.79 13.29
CA PHE A 158 7.43 6.26 13.30
C PHE A 158 6.47 6.90 14.30
N SER A 159 5.29 6.32 14.54
CA SER A 159 4.35 6.84 15.55
C SER A 159 4.81 6.61 16.99
N LEU A 160 5.76 5.68 17.22
CA LEU A 160 6.38 5.42 18.51
C LEU A 160 7.64 6.28 18.77
N LEU A 161 8.07 7.09 17.80
CA LEU A 161 9.27 7.95 17.84
C LEU A 161 8.88 9.41 18.08
#